data_AF-A0A135VJL7-F1
#
_entry.id   AF-A0A135VJL7-F1
#
_cell.length_a   1.000
_cell.length_b   1.000
_cell.length_c   1.000
_cell.angle_alpha   90.00
_cell.angle_beta   90.00
_cell.angle_gamma   90.00
#
_symmetry.space_group_name_H-M   'P 1'
#
loop_
_entity.id
_entity.type
_entity.pdbx_description
1 polymer ?
#
loop_
_entity_poly.entity_id
_entity_poly.type
_entity_poly.pdbx_seq_one_letter_code
_entity_poly.pdbx_strand_id
1 'polypeptide(L)'
;MTITRKDAKRINALGYSTSDYSHRVIGSFSELKNVDGHCYFYDPASKECKIYEARPEGCRWYPVVYHYTKRKCLGDDVCPASPNLTRTEIRNVCHKVRRLVEELRREAAHGESPC
;
A
#
# COMPACT_ATOMS: atom_id res chain seq x y z
N MET A 1 2.20 -2.75 -4.60
CA MET A 1 1.65 -1.92 -3.48
C MET A 1 2.81 -1.27 -2.77
N THR A 2 2.86 0.06 -2.78
CA THR A 2 3.94 0.84 -2.18
C THR A 2 3.82 0.90 -0.65
N ILE A 3 4.95 0.76 0.04
CA ILE A 3 5.00 0.68 1.51
C ILE A 3 5.90 1.77 2.09
N THR A 4 5.54 2.27 3.26
CA THR A 4 6.38 3.21 4.04
C THR A 4 7.39 2.47 4.91
N ARG A 5 8.39 3.17 5.42
CA ARG A 5 9.29 2.65 6.47
C ARG A 5 8.51 2.24 7.73
N LYS A 6 7.42 2.94 8.05
CA LYS A 6 6.55 2.61 9.18
C LYS A 6 5.80 1.30 8.95
N ASP A 7 5.36 1.03 7.73
CA ASP A 7 4.77 -0.27 7.38
C ASP A 7 5.80 -1.39 7.52
N ALA A 8 7.00 -1.19 6.97
CA ALA A 8 8.07 -2.18 7.08
C ALA A 8 8.44 -2.47 8.54
N LYS A 9 8.58 -1.44 9.39
CA LYS A 9 8.83 -1.63 10.84
C LYS A 9 7.76 -2.49 11.51
N ARG A 10 6.49 -2.31 11.15
CA ARG A 10 5.36 -3.08 11.69
C ARG A 10 5.38 -4.53 11.22
N ILE A 11 5.69 -4.76 9.95
CA ILE A 11 5.78 -6.09 9.36
C ILE A 11 6.99 -6.85 9.93
N ASN A 12 8.15 -6.18 10.06
CA ASN A 12 9.36 -6.79 10.60
C ASN A 12 9.21 -7.18 12.07
N ALA A 13 8.37 -6.48 12.84
CA ALA A 13 8.03 -6.88 14.21
C ALA A 13 7.29 -8.22 14.30
N LEU A 14 6.76 -8.75 13.19
CA LEU A 14 6.21 -10.10 13.10
C LEU A 14 7.25 -11.16 12.72
N GLY A 15 8.52 -10.79 12.54
CA GLY A 15 9.63 -11.71 12.21
C GLY A 15 10.00 -11.80 10.73
N TYR A 16 9.42 -10.97 9.85
CA TYR A 16 9.79 -10.94 8.44
C TYR A 16 11.01 -10.04 8.17
N SER A 17 11.86 -10.45 7.22
CA SER A 17 12.89 -9.55 6.67
C SER A 17 12.32 -8.74 5.50
N THR A 18 12.64 -7.44 5.45
CA THR A 18 12.23 -6.56 4.35
C THR A 18 12.65 -7.08 2.98
N SER A 19 13.84 -7.71 2.91
CA SER A 19 14.37 -8.31 1.67
C SER A 19 13.48 -9.40 1.10
N ASP A 20 12.65 -10.03 1.92
CA ASP A 20 11.85 -11.20 1.52
C ASP A 20 10.58 -10.75 0.83
N TYR A 21 9.90 -9.76 1.40
CA TYR A 21 8.55 -9.35 0.98
C TYR A 21 8.50 -8.07 0.16
N SER A 22 9.57 -7.26 0.09
CA SER A 22 9.57 -6.02 -0.70
C SER A 22 10.77 -5.88 -1.63
N HIS A 23 10.64 -5.02 -2.63
CA HIS A 23 11.71 -4.65 -3.54
C HIS A 23 11.65 -3.15 -3.89
N ARG A 24 12.80 -2.58 -4.25
CA ARG A 24 12.87 -1.19 -4.71
C ARG A 24 12.32 -1.08 -6.13
N VAL A 25 11.65 0.02 -6.42
CA VAL A 25 11.13 0.37 -7.75
C VAL A 25 11.62 1.75 -8.19
N ILE A 26 11.29 2.15 -9.42
CA ILE A 26 11.65 3.44 -9.99
C ILE A 26 11.27 4.58 -9.04
N GLY A 27 12.16 5.57 -8.90
CA GLY A 27 11.94 6.72 -8.04
C GLY A 27 12.21 6.45 -6.56
N SER A 28 12.98 5.40 -6.23
CA SER A 28 13.41 5.03 -4.87
C SER A 28 12.28 4.59 -3.94
N PHE A 29 11.08 4.29 -4.45
CA PHE A 29 10.02 3.70 -3.64
C PHE A 29 10.28 2.21 -3.38
N SER A 30 9.63 1.67 -2.35
CA SER A 30 9.60 0.24 -2.06
C SER A 30 8.19 -0.31 -2.24
N GLU A 31 8.07 -1.47 -2.88
CA GLU A 31 6.80 -2.16 -3.08
C GLU A 31 6.82 -3.59 -2.54
N LEU A 32 5.65 -4.07 -2.09
CA LEU A 32 5.44 -5.48 -1.84
C LEU A 32 5.66 -6.29 -3.12
N LYS A 33 6.40 -7.39 -3.01
CA LYS A 33 6.58 -8.36 -4.10
C LYS A 33 5.27 -9.08 -4.40
N ASN A 34 5.14 -9.48 -5.66
CA ASN A 34 4.19 -10.51 -6.06
C ASN A 34 4.93 -11.84 -6.31
N VAL A 35 4.36 -12.94 -5.84
CA VAL A 35 4.79 -14.32 -6.04
C VAL A 35 3.58 -15.08 -6.61
N ASP A 36 3.78 -15.77 -7.73
CA ASP A 36 2.72 -16.50 -8.43
C ASP A 36 1.49 -15.64 -8.77
N GLY A 37 1.72 -14.38 -9.15
CA GLY A 37 0.66 -13.43 -9.50
C GLY A 37 -0.08 -12.82 -8.30
N HIS A 38 0.28 -13.16 -7.07
CA HIS A 38 -0.35 -12.66 -5.84
C HIS A 38 0.65 -11.94 -4.95
N CYS A 39 0.17 -11.08 -4.04
CA CYS A 39 1.04 -10.45 -3.04
C CYS A 39 1.76 -11.53 -2.21
N TYR A 40 3.02 -11.30 -1.85
CA TYR A 40 3.82 -12.19 -0.98
C TYR A 40 3.08 -12.68 0.29
N PHE A 41 2.23 -11.83 0.86
CA PHE A 41 1.46 -12.14 2.07
C PHE A 41 0.11 -12.81 1.81
N TYR A 42 -0.25 -13.09 0.56
CA TYR A 42 -1.45 -13.85 0.23
C TYR A 42 -1.26 -15.34 0.60
N ASP A 43 -2.27 -15.91 1.23
CA ASP A 43 -2.36 -17.35 1.46
C ASP A 43 -3.39 -17.94 0.50
N PRO A 44 -2.99 -18.76 -0.48
CA PRO A 44 -3.92 -19.35 -1.45
C PRO A 44 -4.88 -20.37 -0.84
N ALA A 45 -4.55 -20.97 0.31
CA ALA A 45 -5.41 -21.96 0.96
C ALA A 45 -6.60 -21.30 1.66
N SER A 46 -6.34 -20.29 2.51
CA SER A 46 -7.38 -19.51 3.19
C SER A 46 -8.00 -18.42 2.31
N LYS A 47 -7.31 -18.00 1.25
CA LYS A 47 -7.60 -16.82 0.42
C LYS A 47 -7.53 -15.50 1.20
N GLU A 48 -6.72 -15.46 2.26
CA GLU A 48 -6.59 -14.31 3.15
C GLU A 48 -5.17 -13.73 3.13
N CYS A 49 -4.99 -12.57 3.78
CA CYS A 49 -3.68 -12.00 4.01
C CYS A 49 -3.10 -12.51 5.34
N LYS A 50 -1.93 -13.14 5.29
CA LYS A 50 -1.21 -13.67 6.46
C LYS A 50 -0.88 -12.62 7.52
N ILE A 51 -0.83 -11.35 7.13
CA ILE A 51 -0.55 -10.21 8.02
C ILE A 51 -1.71 -9.21 8.05
N TYR A 52 -2.95 -9.66 7.92
CA TYR A 52 -4.11 -8.77 7.77
C TYR A 52 -4.14 -7.63 8.79
N GLU A 53 -3.86 -7.93 10.07
CA GLU A 53 -3.82 -6.91 11.14
C GLU A 53 -2.63 -5.95 11.06
N ALA A 54 -1.50 -6.39 10.50
CA ALA A 54 -0.32 -5.55 10.30
C ALA A 54 -0.24 -4.94 8.89
N ARG A 55 -1.20 -5.21 8.00
CA ARG A 55 -1.16 -4.84 6.58
C ARG A 55 -0.79 -3.37 6.36
N PRO A 56 -0.04 -3.06 5.28
CA PRO A 56 0.39 -1.70 4.97
C PRO A 56 -0.77 -0.71 4.95
N GLU A 57 -0.50 0.55 5.26
CA GLU A 57 -1.54 1.58 5.27
C GLU A 57 -2.26 1.70 3.93
N GLY A 58 -1.54 1.56 2.80
CA GLY A 58 -2.15 1.52 1.47
C GLY A 58 -3.17 0.39 1.28
N CYS A 59 -2.89 -0.80 1.81
CA CYS A 59 -3.83 -1.93 1.78
C CYS A 59 -5.09 -1.71 2.62
N ARG A 60 -5.06 -0.79 3.60
CA ARG A 60 -6.25 -0.48 4.42
C ARG A 60 -7.24 0.43 3.71
N TRP A 61 -6.74 1.26 2.80
CA TRP A 61 -7.55 2.26 2.11
C TRP A 61 -7.95 1.86 0.69
N TYR A 62 -7.30 0.84 0.13
CA TYR A 62 -7.67 0.28 -1.17
C TYR A 62 -9.15 -0.16 -1.18
N PRO A 63 -9.95 0.19 -2.20
CA PRO A 63 -9.55 0.72 -3.51
C PRO A 63 -9.45 2.25 -3.65
N VAL A 64 -9.46 3.02 -2.56
CA VAL A 64 -9.31 4.48 -2.66
C VAL A 64 -7.84 4.85 -2.89
N VAL A 65 -7.57 5.51 -4.03
CA VAL A 65 -6.25 5.98 -4.45
C VAL A 65 -6.24 7.50 -4.61
N TYR A 66 -5.06 8.12 -4.57
CA TYR A 66 -4.90 9.56 -4.84
C TYR A 66 -4.41 9.80 -6.27
N HIS A 67 -5.21 10.52 -7.06
CA HIS A 67 -4.84 10.88 -8.41
C HIS A 67 -4.07 12.21 -8.42
N TYR A 68 -2.77 12.14 -8.72
CA TYR A 68 -1.86 13.28 -8.63
C TYR A 68 -2.29 14.47 -9.50
N THR A 69 -2.55 14.25 -10.80
CA THR A 69 -2.94 15.33 -11.73
C THR A 69 -4.26 15.99 -11.37
N LYS A 70 -5.28 15.21 -11.00
CA LYS A 70 -6.61 15.71 -10.62
C LYS A 70 -6.67 16.21 -9.17
N ARG A 71 -5.59 16.02 -8.39
CA ARG A 71 -5.44 16.38 -6.97
C ARG A 71 -6.63 15.92 -6.09
N LYS A 72 -7.15 14.73 -6.34
CA LYS A 72 -8.30 14.18 -5.62
C LYS A 72 -8.18 12.67 -5.39
N CYS A 73 -8.86 12.18 -4.36
CA CYS A 73 -9.02 10.75 -4.17
C CYS A 73 -10.16 10.21 -5.02
N LEU A 74 -9.99 9.00 -5.54
CA LEU A 74 -10.96 8.28 -6.35
C LEU A 74 -10.78 6.78 -6.15
N GLY A 75 -11.80 6.01 -6.54
CA GLY A 75 -11.65 4.56 -6.60
C GLY A 75 -10.73 4.16 -7.75
N ASP A 76 -9.85 3.20 -7.51
CA ASP A 76 -8.97 2.62 -8.51
C ASP A 76 -9.78 1.99 -9.65
N ASP A 77 -9.50 2.33 -10.90
CA ASP A 77 -10.31 1.93 -12.06
C ASP A 77 -10.12 0.46 -12.44
N VAL A 78 -8.98 -0.13 -12.05
CA VAL A 78 -8.71 -1.56 -12.26
C VAL A 78 -9.30 -2.46 -11.17
N CYS A 79 -9.83 -1.89 -10.07
CA CYS A 79 -10.41 -2.68 -8.99
C CYS A 79 -11.89 -2.99 -9.25
N PRO A 80 -12.31 -4.27 -9.32
CA PRO A 80 -13.72 -4.63 -9.49
C PRO A 80 -14.64 -4.13 -8.37
N ALA A 81 -14.11 -3.85 -7.19
CA ALA A 81 -14.88 -3.31 -6.06
C ALA A 81 -15.03 -1.78 -6.08
N SER A 82 -14.26 -1.08 -6.92
CA SER A 82 -14.26 0.38 -7.03
C SER A 82 -15.63 0.99 -7.39
N PRO A 83 -16.45 0.39 -8.28
CA PRO A 83 -17.80 0.89 -8.56
C PRO A 83 -18.73 0.91 -7.34
N ASN A 84 -18.46 0.09 -6.32
CA ASN A 84 -19.27 0.04 -5.09
C ASN A 84 -18.90 1.15 -4.09
N LEU A 85 -17.82 1.90 -4.32
CA LEU A 85 -17.41 2.98 -3.43
C LEU A 85 -18.36 4.18 -3.55
N THR A 86 -18.91 4.60 -2.42
CA THR A 86 -19.65 5.84 -2.30
C THR A 86 -18.71 7.04 -2.23
N ARG A 87 -19.22 8.21 -2.66
CA ARG A 87 -18.49 9.49 -2.50
C ARG A 87 -18.15 9.80 -1.05
N THR A 88 -18.99 9.36 -0.11
CA THR A 88 -18.79 9.58 1.33
C THR A 88 -17.62 8.74 1.85
N GLU A 89 -17.53 7.46 1.49
CA GLU A 89 -16.40 6.60 1.87
C GLU A 89 -15.07 7.16 1.37
N ILE A 90 -15.01 7.58 0.10
CA ILE A 90 -13.82 8.22 -0.47
C ILE A 90 -13.45 9.47 0.33
N ARG A 91 -14.41 10.34 0.63
CA ARG A 91 -14.17 11.58 1.39
C ARG A 91 -13.62 11.30 2.78
N ASN A 92 -14.15 10.27 3.46
CA ASN A 92 -13.78 9.92 4.83
C ASN A 92 -12.32 9.45 4.95
N VAL A 93 -11.78 8.81 3.92
CA VAL A 93 -10.38 8.31 3.95
C VAL A 93 -9.40 9.19 3.17
N CYS A 94 -9.87 10.12 2.33
CA CYS A 94 -9.01 10.85 1.40
C CYS A 94 -7.86 11.60 2.09
N HIS A 95 -8.09 12.20 3.26
CA HIS A 95 -7.04 12.86 4.02
C HIS A 95 -5.92 11.89 4.47
N LYS A 96 -6.27 10.64 4.79
CA LYS A 96 -5.31 9.58 5.16
C LYS A 96 -4.52 9.12 3.94
N VAL A 97 -5.20 8.91 2.81
CA VAL A 97 -4.55 8.52 1.54
C VAL A 97 -3.58 9.60 1.07
N ARG A 98 -3.99 10.88 1.12
CA ARG A 98 -3.11 12.01 0.78
C ARG A 98 -1.87 12.07 1.65
N ARG A 99 -2.05 11.96 2.98
CA ARG A 99 -0.94 11.91 3.93
C ARG A 99 0.01 10.75 3.62
N LEU A 100 -0.52 9.56 3.32
CA LEU A 100 0.29 8.39 2.95
C LEU A 100 1.13 8.66 1.70
N VAL A 101 0.54 9.24 0.65
CA VAL A 101 1.28 9.57 -0.58
C VAL A 101 2.36 10.61 -0.33
N GLU A 102 2.08 11.63 0.49
CA GLU A 102 3.07 12.63 0.89
C GLU A 102 4.23 12.01 1.68
N GLU A 103 3.95 11.08 2.60
CA GLU A 103 4.95 10.33 3.35
C GLU A 103 5.82 9.46 2.43
N LEU A 104 5.21 8.67 1.54
CA LEU A 104 5.91 7.84 0.56
C LEU A 104 6.86 8.68 -0.31
N ARG A 105 6.39 9.83 -0.81
CA ARG A 105 7.22 10.73 -1.63
C ARG A 105 8.38 11.34 -0.84
N ARG A 106 8.14 11.72 0.41
CA ARG A 106 9.19 12.24 1.29
C ARG A 106 10.25 11.15 1.54
N GLU A 107 9.84 9.93 1.88
CA GLU A 107 10.78 8.83 2.14
C GLU A 107 11.62 8.51 0.90
N ALA A 108 10.98 8.43 -0.27
CA ALA A 108 11.66 8.17 -1.53
C ALA A 108 12.67 9.28 -1.90
N ALA A 109 12.31 10.55 -1.70
CA ALA A 109 13.17 11.69 -1.99
C ALA A 109 14.42 11.78 -1.09
N HIS A 110 14.34 11.27 0.14
CA HIS A 110 15.45 11.26 1.10
C HIS A 110 16.18 9.91 1.16
N GLY A 111 15.80 8.93 0.33
CA GLY A 111 16.40 7.59 0.36
C GLY A 111 16.06 6.77 1.60
N GLU A 112 14.96 7.11 2.28
CA GLU A 112 14.50 6.48 3.53
C GLU A 112 13.54 5.30 3.32
N SER A 113 13.23 4.98 2.07
CA SER A 113 12.37 3.85 1.73
C SER A 113 12.98 2.52 2.24
N PRO A 114 12.14 1.58 2.70
CA PRO A 114 12.57 0.46 3.55
C PRO A 114 13.51 -0.57 2.89
N CYS A 115 13.60 -0.60 1.56
CA CYS A 115 14.57 -1.41 0.82
C CYS A 115 15.17 -0.62 -0.33
#